data_AF-A0A6S7FRB4-F1
#
_entry.id   AF-A0A6S7FRB4-F1
#
_cell.length_a   1.000
_cell.length_b   1.000
_cell.length_c   1.000
_cell.angle_alpha   90.00
_cell.angle_beta   90.00
_cell.angle_gamma   90.00
#
_symmetry.space_group_name_H-M   'P 1'
#
loop_
_entity.id
_entity.type
_entity.pdbx_description
1 polymer ?
#
loop_
_entity_poly.entity_id
_entity_poly.type
_entity_poly.pdbx_seq_one_letter_code
_entity_poly.pdbx_strand_id
1 'polypeptide(L)'
;MSDTVEIHCGVPQGSNLGPLLFNLYINDLPNCLQTTKASMFADDTNLPCKEQSSADIECKLNRDLDNIQKWLISNKLTLNLTKTKYMLIGSQQRLDKILETPNILYGEHQINRVREKVFLDS
;
A
#
# COMPACT_ATOMS: atom_id res chain seq x y z
N MET A 1 35.53 -29.86 -21.04
CA MET A 1 34.16 -30.13 -21.51
C MET A 1 33.26 -29.88 -20.32
N SER A 2 32.64 -28.68 -20.24
CA SER A 2 31.71 -28.36 -19.15
C SER A 2 30.32 -28.50 -19.72
N ASP A 3 29.55 -29.42 -19.16
CA ASP A 3 28.18 -29.68 -19.55
C ASP A 3 27.29 -28.48 -19.20
N THR A 4 26.46 -28.06 -20.16
CA THR A 4 25.45 -27.02 -20.00
C THR A 4 24.18 -27.65 -19.45
N VAL A 5 23.79 -27.30 -18.23
CA VAL A 5 22.50 -27.70 -17.65
C VAL A 5 21.42 -26.74 -18.14
N GLU A 6 20.42 -27.27 -18.84
CA GLU A 6 19.21 -26.54 -19.24
C GLU A 6 18.39 -26.14 -18.00
N ILE A 7 18.17 -24.83 -17.84
CA ILE A 7 17.32 -24.25 -16.80
C ILE A 7 15.89 -24.22 -17.33
N HIS A 8 14.99 -25.05 -16.78
CA HIS A 8 13.63 -25.20 -17.29
C HIS A 8 12.54 -24.42 -16.51
N CYS A 9 12.88 -23.66 -15.47
CA CYS A 9 12.00 -22.66 -14.85
C CYS A 9 12.78 -21.81 -13.85
N GLY A 10 13.00 -20.54 -14.18
CA GLY A 10 13.64 -19.55 -13.32
C GLY A 10 14.13 -18.37 -14.16
N VAL A 11 13.86 -17.14 -13.70
CA VAL A 11 14.39 -15.94 -14.35
C VAL A 11 15.92 -15.96 -14.19
N PRO A 12 16.71 -15.70 -15.25
CA PRO A 12 18.16 -15.63 -15.15
C PRO A 12 18.56 -14.63 -14.05
N GLN A 13 19.28 -15.09 -13.03
CA GLN A 13 19.82 -14.20 -12.00
C GLN A 13 20.76 -13.20 -12.67
N GLY A 14 20.40 -11.92 -12.60
CA GLY A 14 21.07 -10.81 -13.31
C GLY A 14 20.11 -9.88 -14.04
N SER A 15 18.81 -10.17 -14.07
CA SER A 15 17.85 -9.30 -14.76
C SER A 15 17.37 -8.13 -13.88
N ASN A 16 17.57 -6.89 -14.33
CA ASN A 16 16.79 -5.72 -13.87
C ASN A 16 15.27 -5.88 -14.09
N LEU A 17 14.82 -7.02 -14.64
CA LEU A 17 13.42 -7.32 -14.89
C LEU A 17 12.64 -7.69 -13.63
N GLY A 18 13.26 -8.11 -12.53
CA GLY A 18 12.51 -8.48 -11.31
C GLY A 18 11.60 -7.34 -10.80
N PRO A 19 12.15 -6.16 -10.49
CA PRO A 19 11.36 -4.98 -10.11
C PRO A 19 10.38 -4.52 -11.20
N LEU A 20 10.77 -4.62 -12.47
CA LEU A 20 9.91 -4.24 -13.60
C LEU A 20 8.68 -5.15 -13.70
N LEU A 21 8.87 -6.46 -13.59
CA LEU A 21 7.80 -7.46 -13.62
C LEU A 21 6.89 -7.33 -12.39
N PHE A 22 7.46 -7.03 -11.22
CA PHE A 22 6.65 -6.72 -10.03
C PHE A 22 5.80 -5.46 -10.23
N ASN A 23 6.38 -4.38 -10.77
CA ASN A 23 5.64 -3.15 -11.07
C ASN A 23 4.50 -3.38 -12.07
N LEU A 24 4.73 -4.20 -13.10
CA LEU A 24 3.68 -4.59 -14.05
C LEU A 24 2.60 -5.46 -13.37
N TYR A 25 3.00 -6.34 -12.44
CA TYR A 25 2.10 -7.23 -11.73
C TYR A 25 1.14 -6.50 -10.80
N ILE A 26 1.59 -5.41 -10.16
CA ILE A 26 0.75 -4.61 -9.25
C ILE A 26 -0.06 -3.53 -9.98
N ASN A 27 0.15 -3.32 -11.27
CA ASN A 27 -0.40 -2.18 -12.00
C ASN A 27 -1.94 -2.15 -12.09
N ASP A 28 -2.61 -3.28 -11.87
CA ASP A 28 -4.07 -3.37 -11.80
C ASP A 28 -4.63 -3.20 -10.37
N LEU A 29 -3.79 -3.10 -9.34
CA LEU A 29 -4.20 -2.83 -7.95
C LEU A 29 -5.16 -1.63 -7.85
N PRO A 30 -4.96 -0.49 -8.54
CA PRO A 30 -5.88 0.65 -8.47
C PRO A 30 -7.31 0.31 -8.90
N ASN A 31 -7.51 -0.74 -9.71
CA ASN A 31 -8.83 -1.14 -10.19
C ASN A 31 -9.68 -1.81 -9.09
N CYS A 32 -9.08 -2.27 -7.99
CA CYS A 32 -9.85 -2.79 -6.86
C CYS A 32 -10.38 -1.69 -5.92
N LEU A 33 -9.89 -0.46 -6.06
CA LEU A 33 -10.29 0.67 -5.22
C LEU A 33 -11.63 1.23 -5.67
N GLN A 34 -12.47 1.61 -4.70
CA GLN A 34 -13.81 2.14 -4.96
C GLN A 34 -13.96 3.59 -4.51
N THR A 35 -13.18 4.02 -3.51
CA THR A 35 -13.37 5.35 -2.91
C THR A 35 -12.17 6.28 -3.11
N THR A 36 -10.96 5.73 -3.14
CA THR A 36 -9.70 6.45 -3.28
C THR A 36 -9.03 6.13 -4.60
N LYS A 37 -8.01 6.92 -4.95
CA LYS A 37 -7.15 6.66 -6.11
C LYS A 37 -5.74 6.38 -5.62
N ALA A 38 -5.25 5.17 -5.83
CA ALA A 38 -3.86 4.85 -5.53
C ALA A 38 -2.91 5.68 -6.39
N SER A 39 -1.84 6.15 -5.75
CA SER A 39 -0.66 6.71 -6.40
C SER A 39 0.48 5.72 -6.19
N MET A 40 0.90 5.07 -7.27
CA MET A 40 1.91 4.02 -7.24
C MET A 40 3.21 4.51 -7.87
N PHE A 41 4.33 4.27 -7.18
CA PHE A 41 5.66 4.56 -7.69
C PHE A 41 6.62 3.45 -7.26
N ALA A 42 7.10 2.66 -8.23
CA ALA A 42 7.88 1.46 -7.96
C ALA A 42 7.16 0.55 -6.93
N ASP A 43 7.85 0.16 -5.86
CA ASP A 43 7.32 -0.67 -4.78
C ASP A 43 6.46 0.09 -3.75
N ASP A 44 6.38 1.42 -3.83
CA ASP A 44 5.59 2.25 -2.93
C ASP A 44 4.19 2.54 -3.49
N THR A 45 3.17 2.24 -2.69
CA THR A 45 1.76 2.55 -3.00
C THR A 45 1.18 3.48 -1.93
N ASN A 46 0.68 4.62 -2.36
CA ASN A 46 0.04 5.62 -1.50
C ASN A 46 -1.47 5.70 -1.79
N LEU A 47 -2.28 5.70 -0.74
CA LEU A 47 -3.74 5.87 -0.82
C LEU A 47 -4.17 7.23 -0.24
N PRO A 48 -4.15 8.32 -1.02
CA PRO A 48 -4.67 9.60 -0.58
C PRO A 48 -6.18 9.56 -0.42
N CYS A 49 -6.67 9.99 0.74
CA CYS A 49 -8.09 10.19 1.04
C CYS A 49 -8.30 11.64 1.50
N LYS A 50 -9.24 12.35 0.88
CA LYS A 50 -9.51 13.77 1.16
C LYS A 50 -10.95 13.95 1.62
N GLU A 51 -11.15 14.00 2.93
CA GLU A 51 -12.45 14.24 3.54
C GLU A 51 -12.39 15.31 4.63
N GLN A 52 -13.58 15.74 5.09
CA GLN A 52 -13.72 16.72 6.16
C GLN A 52 -13.92 16.07 7.52
N SER A 53 -14.57 14.89 7.54
CA SER A 53 -14.86 14.12 8.76
C SER A 53 -13.88 12.96 8.93
N SER A 54 -13.44 12.74 10.16
CA SER A 54 -12.63 11.58 10.53
C SER A 54 -13.34 10.26 10.22
N ALA A 55 -14.66 10.20 10.48
CA ALA A 55 -15.48 9.03 10.21
C ALA A 55 -15.56 8.70 8.70
N ASP A 56 -15.61 9.73 7.84
CA ASP A 56 -15.60 9.52 6.40
C ASP A 56 -14.24 9.01 5.90
N ILE A 57 -13.15 9.53 6.47
CA ILE A 57 -11.78 9.03 6.20
C ILE A 57 -11.70 7.55 6.57
N GLU A 58 -12.13 7.20 7.78
CA GLU A 58 -12.12 5.83 8.29
C GLU A 58 -12.93 4.89 7.40
N CYS A 59 -14.18 5.24 7.11
CA CYS A 59 -15.08 4.44 6.29
C CYS A 59 -14.50 4.18 4.89
N LYS A 60 -14.01 5.23 4.21
CA LYS A 60 -13.47 5.14 2.86
C LYS A 60 -12.18 4.31 2.82
N LEU A 61 -11.23 4.60 3.71
CA LEU A 61 -9.96 3.88 3.76
C LEU A 61 -10.16 2.41 4.14
N ASN A 62 -10.99 2.10 5.15
CA ASN A 62 -11.22 0.72 5.55
C ASN A 62 -11.91 -0.10 4.45
N ARG A 63 -12.84 0.51 3.70
CA ARG A 63 -13.47 -0.13 2.53
C ARG A 63 -12.45 -0.46 1.44
N ASP A 64 -11.58 0.49 1.11
CA ASP A 64 -10.55 0.26 0.09
C ASP A 64 -9.46 -0.72 0.56
N LEU A 65 -9.11 -0.70 1.85
CA LEU A 65 -8.17 -1.66 2.44
C LEU A 65 -8.73 -3.09 2.43
N ASP A 66 -10.03 -3.28 2.65
CA ASP A 66 -10.68 -4.59 2.51
C ASP A 66 -10.63 -5.09 1.05
N ASN A 67 -10.83 -4.20 0.07
CA ASN A 67 -10.67 -4.55 -1.34
C ASN A 67 -9.22 -4.89 -1.69
N ILE A 68 -8.26 -4.10 -1.19
CA ILE A 68 -6.82 -4.39 -1.35
C ILE A 68 -6.50 -5.75 -0.74
N GLN A 69 -7.00 -6.07 0.46
CA GLN A 69 -6.76 -7.35 1.10
C GLN A 69 -7.22 -8.51 0.21
N LYS A 70 -8.43 -8.44 -0.35
CA LYS A 70 -8.96 -9.46 -1.27
C LYS A 70 -8.12 -9.56 -2.54
N TRP A 71 -7.71 -8.43 -3.11
CA TRP A 71 -6.85 -8.39 -4.29
C TRP A 71 -5.47 -9.00 -4.01
N LEU A 72 -4.84 -8.66 -2.89
CA LEU A 72 -3.54 -9.23 -2.48
C LEU A 72 -3.61 -10.73 -2.29
N ILE A 73 -4.64 -11.24 -1.59
CA ILE A 73 -4.85 -12.69 -1.42
C ILE A 73 -5.01 -13.38 -2.77
N SER A 74 -5.82 -12.82 -3.66
CA SER A 74 -6.06 -13.38 -5.01
C SER A 74 -4.78 -13.42 -5.85
N ASN A 75 -3.91 -12.42 -5.65
CA ASN A 75 -2.62 -12.29 -6.32
C ASN A 75 -1.45 -12.93 -5.54
N LYS A 76 -1.72 -13.71 -4.48
CA LYS A 76 -0.69 -14.37 -3.65
C LYS A 76 0.37 -13.40 -3.10
N LEU A 77 -0.02 -12.16 -2.83
CA LEU A 77 0.80 -11.12 -2.23
C LEU A 77 0.42 -10.92 -0.76
N THR A 78 1.31 -10.27 -0.01
CA THR A 78 1.06 -9.92 1.39
C THR A 78 1.49 -8.50 1.64
N LEU A 79 0.67 -7.74 2.38
CA LEU A 79 0.99 -6.38 2.79
C LEU A 79 2.00 -6.41 3.93
N ASN A 80 3.06 -5.59 3.84
CA ASN A 80 3.99 -5.42 4.95
C ASN A 80 3.40 -4.46 5.99
N LEU A 81 2.57 -5.00 6.90
CA LEU A 81 1.88 -4.24 7.95
C LEU A 81 2.84 -3.45 8.87
N THR A 82 4.05 -3.95 9.08
CA THR A 82 5.06 -3.23 9.89
C THR A 82 5.49 -1.94 9.22
N LYS A 83 5.63 -1.94 7.88
CA LYS A 83 6.01 -0.76 7.10
C LYS A 83 4.82 0.10 6.67
N THR A 84 3.62 -0.45 6.59
CA THR A 84 2.40 0.32 6.29
C THR A 84 2.05 1.25 7.45
N LYS A 85 1.87 2.53 7.13
CA LYS A 85 1.51 3.60 8.06
C LYS A 85 0.50 4.53 7.40
N TYR A 86 -0.28 5.23 8.21
CA TYR A 86 -1.13 6.32 7.73
C TYR A 86 -0.78 7.64 8.43
N MET A 87 -1.07 8.76 7.76
CA MET A 87 -0.83 10.10 8.26
C MET A 87 -2.01 11.01 7.93
N LEU A 88 -2.37 11.88 8.87
CA LEU A 88 -3.34 12.95 8.64
C LEU A 88 -2.58 14.22 8.23
N ILE A 89 -2.93 14.78 7.08
CA ILE A 89 -2.30 15.97 6.52
C ILE A 89 -3.30 17.13 6.52
N GLY A 90 -2.96 18.22 7.20
CA GLY A 90 -3.80 19.40 7.30
C GLY A 90 -3.13 20.51 8.11
N SER A 91 -3.74 21.69 8.17
CA SER A 91 -3.30 22.75 9.09
C SER A 91 -3.49 22.31 10.54
N GLN A 92 -2.66 22.83 11.46
CA GLN A 92 -2.73 22.50 12.89
C GLN A 92 -4.16 22.69 13.43
N GLN A 93 -4.80 23.83 13.10
CA GLN A 93 -6.19 24.11 13.48
C GLN A 93 -7.20 23.07 13.01
N ARG A 94 -6.98 22.42 11.86
CA ARG A 94 -7.85 21.35 11.36
C ARG A 94 -7.58 20.03 12.07
N LEU A 95 -6.31 19.74 12.34
CA LEU A 95 -5.91 18.53 13.06
C LEU A 95 -6.38 18.56 14.51
N ASP A 96 -6.35 19.74 15.17
CA ASP A 96 -6.83 19.92 16.54
C ASP A 96 -8.35 19.77 16.66
N LYS A 97 -9.09 20.01 15.56
CA LYS A 97 -10.55 19.81 15.50
C LYS A 97 -10.95 18.34 15.36
N ILE A 98 -10.01 17.45 15.06
CA ILE A 98 -10.27 16.02 14.97
C ILE A 98 -10.28 15.46 16.40
N LEU A 99 -11.48 15.36 16.98
CA LEU A 99 -11.68 14.83 18.34
C LEU A 99 -11.33 13.34 18.42
N GLU A 100 -11.68 12.58 17.36
CA GLU A 100 -11.45 11.14 17.26
C GLU A 100 -10.61 10.86 16.02
N THR A 101 -9.45 10.24 16.22
CA THR A 101 -8.58 9.84 15.11
C THR A 101 -9.16 8.62 14.41
N PRO A 102 -9.11 8.57 13.07
CA PRO A 102 -9.73 7.49 12.33
C PRO A 102 -9.04 6.17 12.64
N ASN A 103 -9.83 5.14 12.92
CA ASN A 103 -9.35 3.80 13.18
C ASN A 103 -9.16 3.04 11.87
N ILE A 104 -7.95 3.10 11.34
CA ILE A 104 -7.62 2.45 10.06
C ILE A 104 -7.23 0.98 10.30
N LEU A 105 -7.94 0.06 9.66
CA LEU A 105 -7.82 -1.38 9.85
C LEU A 105 -7.47 -2.09 8.53
N TYR A 106 -6.63 -3.12 8.63
CA TYR A 106 -6.39 -4.12 7.60
C TYR A 106 -6.71 -5.50 8.18
N GLY A 107 -7.90 -6.02 7.85
CA GLY A 107 -8.49 -7.17 8.54
C GLY A 107 -8.69 -6.85 10.02
N GLU A 108 -8.09 -7.66 10.90
CA GLU A 108 -8.12 -7.45 12.35
C GLU A 108 -6.98 -6.55 12.87
N HIS A 109 -6.07 -6.12 11.99
CA HIS A 109 -4.87 -5.38 12.38
C HIS A 109 -5.08 -3.87 12.22
N GLN A 110 -4.78 -3.11 13.27
CA GLN A 110 -4.75 -1.65 13.19
C GLN A 110 -3.48 -1.15 12.49
N ILE A 111 -3.62 -0.25 11.52
CA ILE A 111 -2.49 0.42 10.87
C ILE A 111 -2.03 1.57 11.75
N ASN A 112 -0.74 1.63 12.06
CA ASN A 112 -0.21 2.67 12.93
C ASN A 112 -0.25 4.05 12.26
N ARG A 113 -0.71 5.05 13.02
CA ARG A 113 -0.61 6.46 12.67
C ARG A 113 0.82 6.96 12.88
N VAL A 114 1.32 7.77 11.94
CA VAL A 114 2.54 8.57 12.12
C VAL A 114 2.22 10.07 12.05
N ARG A 115 2.98 10.89 12.78
CA ARG A 115 2.81 12.36 12.81
C ARG A 115 3.79 13.09 11.89
N GLU A 116 4.90 12.47 11.55
CA GLU A 116 5.94 13.01 10.68
C GLU A 116 6.28 12.03 9.57
N LYS A 117 6.75 12.54 8.42
CA LYS A 117 7.30 11.68 7.38
C LYS A 117 8.64 11.18 7.91
N VAL A 118 8.68 9.95 8.38
CA VAL A 118 9.95 9.22 8.49
C VAL A 118 10.35 8.95 7.05
N PHE A 119 11.11 9.88 6.46
CA PHE A 119 11.89 9.53 5.28
C PHE A 119 12.83 8.42 5.75
N LEU A 120 12.79 7.28 5.07
CA LEU A 120 13.81 6.26 5.24
C LEU A 120 15.11 6.92 4.79
N ASP A 121 15.91 7.38 5.74
CA ASP A 121 17.27 7.84 5.47
C ASP A 121 18.00 6.68 4.79
N SER A 122 18.38 6.92 3.53
CA SER A 122 19.19 6.05 2.68
C SER A 122 20.65 6.03 3.13
#